data_AF-A0A318PG54-F1
#
_entry.id   AF-A0A318PG54-F1
#
_cell.length_a   1.000
_cell.length_b   1.000
_cell.length_c   1.000
_cell.angle_alpha   90.00
_cell.angle_beta   90.00
_cell.angle_gamma   90.00
#
_symmetry.space_group_name_H-M   'P 1'
#
loop_
_entity.id
_entity.type
_entity.pdbx_description
1 polymer ?
#
loop_
_entity_poly.entity_id
_entity_poly.type
_entity_poly.pdbx_seq_one_letter_code
_entity_poly.pdbx_strand_id
1 'polypeptide(L)'
;MTPAPILCERIRTPPLDPAFLKPTRWATVEEKAKLGNAMLRFIAEGMPAEKFTASLYERLSNMFGFIAHYDRHGFAQTWFDSAATRRDFLDQIVRHPCWGDPGFVWSDVEREIGQRVRENLLVEAWASRAREDQNAREKAELARLMAKHGVASVSPVVAAPAVQLGLF
;
A
#
# COMPACT_ATOMS: atom_id res chain seq x y z
N MET A 1 5.98 4.77 -16.39
CA MET A 1 6.19 3.33 -16.15
C MET A 1 5.61 3.01 -14.80
N THR A 2 4.64 2.09 -14.73
CA THR A 2 4.11 1.59 -13.45
C THR A 2 5.25 0.92 -12.67
N PRO A 3 5.41 1.19 -11.36
CA PRO A 3 6.47 0.54 -10.59
C PRO A 3 6.28 -0.97 -10.58
N ALA A 4 7.39 -1.72 -10.61
CA ALA A 4 7.36 -3.17 -10.51
C ALA A 4 6.62 -3.59 -9.22
N PRO A 5 5.73 -4.60 -9.28
CA PRO A 5 4.92 -4.99 -8.13
C PRO A 5 5.79 -5.64 -7.05
N ILE A 6 5.53 -5.28 -5.79
CA ILE A 6 6.05 -6.04 -4.63
C ILE A 6 5.08 -7.20 -4.38
N LEU A 7 5.56 -8.43 -4.58
CA LEU A 7 4.77 -9.64 -4.37
C LEU A 7 4.94 -10.18 -2.95
N CYS A 8 3.84 -10.64 -2.34
CA CYS A 8 3.85 -11.15 -0.97
C CYS A 8 2.86 -12.31 -0.79
N GLU A 9 3.18 -13.49 -1.33
CA GLU A 9 2.28 -14.66 -1.25
C GLU A 9 2.00 -15.11 0.18
N ARG A 10 2.96 -14.93 1.11
CA ARG A 10 2.81 -15.31 2.52
C ARG A 10 1.63 -14.65 3.22
N ILE A 11 1.19 -13.45 2.80
CA ILE A 11 0.03 -12.78 3.41
C ILE A 11 -1.26 -13.58 3.26
N ARG A 12 -1.32 -14.51 2.29
CA ARG A 12 -2.49 -15.34 2.00
C ARG A 12 -2.55 -16.62 2.83
N THR A 13 -1.52 -16.92 3.62
CA THR A 13 -1.37 -18.21 4.30
C THR A 13 -1.34 -17.99 5.83
N PRO A 14 -2.21 -18.64 6.60
CA PRO A 14 -3.35 -19.46 6.15
C PRO A 14 -4.46 -18.60 5.52
N PRO A 15 -5.35 -19.16 4.68
CA PRO A 15 -6.53 -18.41 4.23
C PRO A 15 -7.38 -17.98 5.44
N LEU A 16 -8.17 -16.91 5.28
CA LEU A 16 -9.17 -16.54 6.27
C LEU A 16 -10.12 -17.71 6.47
N ASP A 17 -10.17 -18.20 7.71
CA ASP A 17 -11.02 -19.30 8.11
C ASP A 17 -12.39 -18.75 8.57
N PRO A 18 -13.50 -19.14 7.92
CA PRO A 18 -14.84 -18.73 8.30
C PRO A 18 -15.18 -18.97 9.77
N ALA A 19 -14.56 -19.96 10.43
CA ALA A 19 -14.84 -20.27 11.84
C ALA A 19 -14.47 -19.12 12.81
N PHE A 20 -13.60 -18.20 12.40
CA PHE A 20 -13.19 -17.05 13.22
C PHE A 20 -13.91 -15.75 12.84
N LEU A 21 -14.86 -15.81 11.90
CA LEU A 21 -15.63 -14.65 11.45
C LEU A 21 -17.03 -14.66 12.04
N LYS A 22 -17.65 -13.49 12.17
CA LYS A 22 -19.05 -13.37 12.57
C LYS A 22 -19.92 -13.06 11.35
N PRO A 23 -21.06 -13.75 11.17
CA PRO A 23 -21.99 -13.41 10.11
C PRO A 23 -22.62 -12.05 10.41
N THR A 24 -23.03 -11.35 9.35
CA THR A 24 -23.91 -10.18 9.44
C THR A 24 -25.28 -10.53 8.87
N ARG A 25 -26.27 -9.66 9.04
CA ARG A 25 -27.61 -9.86 8.46
C ARG A 25 -27.60 -10.02 6.92
N TRP A 26 -26.57 -9.52 6.25
CA TRP A 26 -26.47 -9.45 4.79
C TRP A 26 -25.20 -10.10 4.23
N ALA A 27 -24.44 -10.81 5.06
CA ALA A 27 -23.29 -11.57 4.58
C ALA A 27 -22.99 -12.76 5.51
N THR A 28 -22.81 -13.94 4.92
CA THR A 28 -22.38 -15.15 5.65
C THR A 28 -20.88 -15.09 5.97
N VAL A 29 -20.44 -16.00 6.85
CA VAL A 29 -19.01 -16.13 7.19
C VAL A 29 -18.17 -16.60 6.00
N GLU A 30 -18.73 -17.42 5.11
CA GLU A 30 -18.09 -17.90 3.89
C GLU A 30 -17.93 -16.77 2.87
N GLU A 31 -18.93 -15.91 2.73
CA GLU A 31 -18.86 -14.72 1.87
C GLU A 31 -17.80 -13.74 2.37
N LYS A 32 -17.74 -13.54 3.69
CA LYS A 32 -16.69 -12.74 4.33
C LYS A 32 -15.30 -13.30 4.07
N ALA A 33 -15.10 -14.60 4.33
CA ALA A 33 -13.82 -15.25 4.10
C ALA A 33 -13.41 -15.20 2.62
N LYS A 34 -14.32 -15.49 1.70
CA LYS A 34 -14.06 -15.45 0.25
C LYS A 34 -13.57 -14.08 -0.19
N LEU A 35 -14.26 -13.03 0.22
CA LEU A 35 -13.91 -11.68 -0.18
C LEU A 35 -12.64 -11.17 0.52
N GLY A 36 -12.46 -11.46 1.81
CA GLY A 36 -11.22 -11.15 2.51
C GLY A 36 -10.01 -11.86 1.90
N ASN A 37 -10.14 -13.13 1.52
CA ASN A 37 -9.11 -13.86 0.78
C ASN A 37 -8.84 -13.27 -0.60
N ALA A 38 -9.86 -12.77 -1.30
CA ALA A 38 -9.68 -12.05 -2.56
C ALA A 38 -8.92 -10.73 -2.37
N MET A 39 -9.18 -9.99 -1.27
CA MET A 39 -8.43 -8.78 -0.91
C MET A 39 -6.97 -9.11 -0.57
N LEU A 40 -6.71 -10.15 0.22
CA LEU A 40 -5.34 -10.59 0.51
C LEU A 40 -4.60 -11.02 -0.75
N ARG A 41 -5.27 -11.70 -1.67
CA ARG A 41 -4.68 -12.05 -2.98
C ARG A 41 -4.35 -10.79 -3.78
N PHE A 42 -5.25 -9.82 -3.83
CA PHE A 42 -5.01 -8.56 -4.52
C PHE A 42 -3.79 -7.81 -3.94
N ILE A 43 -3.66 -7.78 -2.61
CA ILE A 43 -2.49 -7.21 -1.93
C ILE A 43 -1.22 -8.03 -2.22
N ALA A 44 -1.30 -9.36 -2.18
CA ALA A 44 -0.18 -10.26 -2.46
C ALA A 44 0.36 -10.09 -3.88
N GLU A 45 -0.50 -9.78 -4.85
CA GLU A 45 -0.13 -9.56 -6.25
C GLU A 45 0.40 -8.12 -6.52
N GLY A 46 0.55 -7.29 -5.47
CA GLY A 46 1.09 -5.94 -5.57
C GLY A 46 0.07 -4.86 -5.97
N MET A 47 -1.23 -5.13 -5.77
CA MET A 47 -2.34 -4.23 -6.08
C MET A 47 -2.32 -3.71 -7.54
N PRO A 48 -2.37 -4.62 -8.53
CA PRO A 48 -2.45 -4.25 -9.95
C PRO A 48 -3.84 -3.69 -10.28
N ALA A 49 -3.91 -2.44 -10.77
CA ALA A 49 -5.18 -1.74 -11.00
C ALA A 49 -6.12 -2.50 -11.95
N GLU A 50 -5.58 -3.21 -12.93
CA GLU A 50 -6.30 -4.03 -13.90
C GLU A 50 -7.02 -5.25 -13.27
N LYS A 51 -6.56 -5.71 -12.10
CA LYS A 51 -7.23 -6.79 -11.34
C LYS A 51 -8.17 -6.26 -10.26
N PHE A 52 -8.35 -4.94 -10.18
CA PHE A 52 -9.33 -4.35 -9.27
C PHE A 52 -10.74 -4.53 -9.85
N THR A 53 -11.42 -5.60 -9.44
CA THR A 53 -12.75 -5.97 -9.95
C THR A 53 -13.87 -5.09 -9.36
N ALA A 54 -15.05 -5.13 -9.98
CA ALA A 54 -16.24 -4.47 -9.43
C ALA A 54 -16.59 -5.01 -8.03
N SER A 55 -16.50 -6.33 -7.83
CA SER A 55 -16.76 -6.97 -6.53
C SER A 55 -15.79 -6.52 -5.44
N LEU A 56 -14.51 -6.30 -5.76
CA LEU A 56 -13.55 -5.74 -4.83
C LEU A 56 -13.91 -4.30 -4.49
N TYR A 57 -14.22 -3.48 -5.49
CA TYR A 57 -14.57 -2.08 -5.30
C TYR A 57 -15.82 -1.88 -4.44
N GLU A 58 -16.91 -2.57 -4.76
CA GLU A 58 -18.21 -2.44 -4.05
C GLU A 58 -18.07 -2.59 -2.54
N ARG A 59 -17.19 -3.51 -2.10
CA ARG A 59 -16.94 -3.68 -0.68
C ARG A 59 -15.80 -2.84 -0.15
N LEU A 60 -14.63 -2.87 -0.79
CA LEU A 60 -13.43 -2.22 -0.29
C LEU A 60 -13.63 -0.71 -0.10
N SER A 61 -14.39 -0.07 -1.00
CA SER A 61 -14.73 1.36 -0.88
C SER A 61 -15.54 1.71 0.37
N ASN A 62 -16.22 0.73 0.97
CA ASN A 62 -17.00 0.87 2.20
C ASN A 62 -16.27 0.32 3.44
N MET A 63 -15.02 -0.12 3.28
CA MET A 63 -14.17 -0.64 4.37
C MET A 63 -13.03 0.33 4.66
N PHE A 64 -12.40 0.18 5.82
CA PHE A 64 -11.18 0.89 6.23
C PHE A 64 -11.31 2.43 6.26
N GLY A 65 -12.53 2.97 6.20
CA GLY A 65 -12.78 4.41 6.14
C GLY A 65 -12.20 5.08 4.89
N PHE A 66 -12.11 4.37 3.76
CA PHE A 66 -11.74 4.99 2.50
C PHE A 66 -12.75 6.08 2.09
N ILE A 67 -12.26 7.13 1.43
CA ILE A 67 -13.12 8.16 0.85
C ILE A 67 -13.93 7.52 -0.27
N ALA A 68 -15.24 7.77 -0.30
CA ALA A 68 -16.12 7.30 -1.36
C ALA A 68 -15.77 8.00 -2.68
N HIS A 69 -14.99 7.32 -3.53
CA HIS A 69 -14.82 7.72 -4.93
C HIS A 69 -16.06 7.32 -5.72
N TYR A 70 -16.52 8.20 -6.62
CA TYR A 70 -17.74 8.01 -7.41
C TYR A 70 -17.75 6.70 -8.21
N ASP A 71 -16.59 6.25 -8.68
CA ASP A 71 -16.46 5.01 -9.41
C ASP A 71 -15.14 4.26 -9.10
N ARG A 72 -15.09 3.02 -9.59
CA ARG A 72 -13.96 2.11 -9.46
C ARG A 72 -12.66 2.64 -10.08
N HIS A 73 -12.75 3.35 -11.21
CA HIS A 73 -11.58 3.86 -11.91
C HIS A 73 -10.92 4.99 -11.10
N GLY A 74 -11.71 5.91 -10.56
CA GLY A 74 -11.23 6.97 -9.67
C GLY A 74 -10.61 6.40 -8.39
N PHE A 75 -11.21 5.35 -7.81
CA PHE A 75 -10.61 4.65 -6.68
C PHE A 75 -9.25 4.04 -7.05
N ALA A 76 -9.19 3.31 -8.17
CA ALA A 76 -7.96 2.65 -8.60
C ALA A 76 -6.84 3.65 -8.93
N GLN A 77 -7.17 4.78 -9.57
CA GLN A 77 -6.20 5.85 -9.84
C GLN A 77 -5.68 6.48 -8.54
N THR A 78 -6.56 6.69 -7.57
CA THR A 78 -6.17 7.32 -6.29
C THR A 78 -5.21 6.44 -5.52
N TRP A 79 -5.45 5.12 -5.47
CA TRP A 79 -4.74 4.21 -4.57
C TRP A 79 -3.70 3.31 -5.23
N PHE A 80 -3.79 3.07 -6.54
CA PHE A 80 -2.98 2.06 -7.23
C PHE A 80 -2.19 2.60 -8.44
N ASP A 81 -2.05 3.91 -8.60
CA ASP A 81 -1.30 4.48 -9.73
C ASP A 81 0.23 4.43 -9.55
N SER A 82 0.72 4.59 -8.31
CA SER A 82 2.15 4.69 -8.02
C SER A 82 2.56 3.86 -6.79
N ALA A 83 3.86 3.80 -6.50
CA ALA A 83 4.35 3.15 -5.28
C ALA A 83 3.94 3.94 -4.02
N ALA A 84 3.92 5.27 -4.11
CA ALA A 84 3.49 6.15 -3.02
C ALA A 84 2.00 5.94 -2.69
N THR A 85 1.13 5.94 -3.70
CA THR A 85 -0.31 5.76 -3.48
C THR A 85 -0.65 4.34 -2.98
N ARG A 86 0.08 3.32 -3.45
CA ARG A 86 -0.02 1.95 -2.91
C ARG A 86 0.41 1.87 -1.45
N ARG A 87 1.48 2.58 -1.07
CA ARG A 87 1.90 2.72 0.32
C ARG A 87 0.81 3.37 1.16
N ASP A 88 0.20 4.45 0.67
CA ASP A 88 -0.85 5.17 1.40
C ASP A 88 -2.11 4.33 1.58
N PHE A 89 -2.47 3.51 0.57
CA PHE A 89 -3.55 2.53 0.67
C PHE A 89 -3.31 1.54 1.81
N LEU A 90 -2.10 0.99 1.92
CA LEU A 90 -1.75 0.06 2.98
C LEU A 90 -1.65 0.75 4.34
N ASP A 91 -1.14 1.99 4.40
CA ASP A 91 -1.10 2.81 5.62
C ASP A 91 -2.52 3.03 6.16
N GLN A 92 -3.48 3.36 5.27
CA GLN A 92 -4.89 3.52 5.63
C GLN A 92 -5.46 2.22 6.23
N ILE A 93 -5.20 1.07 5.59
CA ILE A 93 -5.63 -0.25 6.11
C ILE A 93 -5.08 -0.50 7.51
N VAL A 94 -3.79 -0.25 7.74
CA VAL A 94 -3.11 -0.55 9.01
C VAL A 94 -3.52 0.40 10.13
N ARG A 95 -3.78 1.67 9.79
CA ARG A 95 -4.17 2.71 10.77
C ARG A 95 -5.66 2.71 11.07
N HIS A 96 -6.48 2.10 10.22
CA HIS A 96 -7.90 2.06 10.47
C HIS A 96 -8.19 1.25 11.74
N PRO A 97 -8.87 1.84 12.74
CA PRO A 97 -9.14 1.18 14.02
C PRO A 97 -10.18 0.04 13.94
N CYS A 98 -10.78 -0.17 12.76
CA CYS A 98 -11.75 -1.25 12.49
C CYS A 98 -12.94 -1.19 13.46
N TRP A 99 -13.62 -0.05 13.46
CA TRP A 99 -14.74 0.22 14.38
C TRP A 99 -15.94 -0.69 14.12
N GLY A 100 -16.76 -0.89 15.15
CA GLY A 100 -18.05 -1.55 15.05
C GLY A 100 -18.03 -3.05 15.36
N ASP A 101 -19.20 -3.56 15.77
CA ASP A 101 -19.38 -4.97 16.09
C ASP A 101 -19.37 -5.84 14.81
N PRO A 102 -18.52 -6.87 14.72
CA PRO A 102 -18.43 -7.73 13.54
C PRO A 102 -19.73 -8.51 13.21
N GLY A 103 -20.72 -8.55 14.11
CA GLY A 103 -22.08 -9.03 13.79
C GLY A 103 -22.91 -8.07 12.93
N PHE A 104 -22.48 -6.81 12.82
CA PHE A 104 -23.15 -5.77 12.03
C PHE A 104 -22.24 -5.20 10.93
N VAL A 105 -20.92 -5.25 11.10
CA VAL A 105 -19.94 -4.77 10.13
C VAL A 105 -18.88 -5.82 9.81
N TRP A 106 -17.90 -5.47 8.98
CA TRP A 106 -16.83 -6.35 8.53
C TRP A 106 -15.52 -6.16 9.31
N SER A 107 -15.61 -5.64 10.55
CA SER A 107 -14.46 -5.23 11.35
C SER A 107 -13.53 -6.38 11.74
N ASP A 108 -14.04 -7.61 11.78
CA ASP A 108 -13.25 -8.84 11.92
C ASP A 108 -12.32 -9.08 10.72
N VAL A 109 -12.86 -8.99 9.50
CA VAL A 109 -12.08 -9.09 8.26
C VAL A 109 -11.09 -7.93 8.14
N GLU A 110 -11.50 -6.71 8.46
CA GLU A 110 -10.63 -5.53 8.42
C GLU A 110 -9.43 -5.69 9.36
N ARG A 111 -9.67 -6.13 10.60
CA ARG A 111 -8.60 -6.37 11.59
C ARG A 111 -7.59 -7.40 11.09
N GLU A 112 -8.08 -8.52 10.57
CA GLU A 112 -7.22 -9.59 10.08
C GLU A 112 -6.34 -9.12 8.92
N ILE A 113 -6.91 -8.42 7.93
CA ILE A 113 -6.15 -7.88 6.80
C ILE A 113 -5.11 -6.86 7.30
N GLY A 114 -5.51 -5.93 8.15
CA GLY A 114 -4.61 -4.91 8.70
C GLY A 114 -3.48 -5.50 9.54
N GLN A 115 -3.75 -6.54 10.32
CA GLN A 115 -2.74 -7.28 11.06
C GLN A 115 -1.73 -7.92 10.12
N ARG A 116 -2.18 -8.63 9.09
CA ARG A 116 -1.27 -9.28 8.14
C ARG A 116 -0.44 -8.29 7.35
N VAL A 117 -1.01 -7.15 6.95
CA VAL A 117 -0.24 -6.09 6.26
C VAL A 117 0.89 -5.59 7.17
N ARG A 118 0.61 -5.41 8.47
CA ARG A 118 1.60 -4.97 9.48
C ARG A 118 2.68 -6.03 9.71
N GLU A 119 2.30 -7.28 9.96
CA GLU A 119 3.23 -8.38 10.20
C GLU A 119 4.16 -8.65 9.01
N ASN A 120 3.69 -8.36 7.80
CA ASN A 120 4.46 -8.57 6.59
C ASN A 120 5.30 -7.36 6.16
N LEU A 121 5.27 -6.25 6.91
CA LEU A 121 6.01 -5.02 6.68
C LEU A 121 5.79 -4.41 5.28
N LEU A 122 4.55 -4.50 4.80
CA LEU A 122 4.24 -4.09 3.43
C LEU A 122 4.20 -2.55 3.28
N VAL A 123 3.79 -1.82 4.32
CA VAL A 123 3.81 -0.35 4.29
C VAL A 123 5.24 0.14 4.13
N GLU A 124 6.18 -0.45 4.86
CA GLU A 124 7.60 -0.13 4.83
C GLU A 124 8.24 -0.51 3.49
N ALA A 125 7.90 -1.69 2.96
CA ALA A 125 8.38 -2.15 1.66
C ALA A 125 7.97 -1.18 0.54
N TRP A 126 6.69 -0.79 0.50
CA TRP A 126 6.19 0.17 -0.48
C TRP A 126 6.70 1.60 -0.21
N ALA A 127 6.97 1.98 1.04
CA ALA A 127 7.61 3.25 1.36
C ALA A 127 9.06 3.32 0.85
N SER A 128 9.83 2.24 0.96
CA SER A 128 11.17 2.15 0.37
C SER A 128 11.11 2.29 -1.15
N ARG A 129 10.16 1.60 -1.78
CA ARG A 129 9.96 1.70 -3.23
C ARG A 129 9.57 3.11 -3.68
N ALA A 130 8.66 3.75 -2.96
CA ALA A 130 8.25 5.13 -3.24
C ALA A 130 9.44 6.11 -3.16
N ARG A 131 10.33 5.93 -2.18
CA ARG A 131 11.57 6.72 -2.06
C ARG A 131 12.52 6.50 -3.24
N GLU A 132 12.71 5.24 -3.66
CA GLU A 132 13.54 4.92 -4.83
C GLU A 132 13.00 5.59 -6.11
N ASP A 133 11.70 5.49 -6.34
CA ASP A 133 11.03 6.09 -7.50
C ASP A 133 11.16 7.62 -7.47
N GLN A 134 11.00 8.24 -6.29
CA GLN A 134 11.15 9.68 -6.12
C GLN A 134 12.59 10.12 -6.41
N ASN A 135 13.59 9.43 -5.84
CA ASN A 135 15.00 9.71 -6.07
C ASN A 135 15.37 9.58 -7.56
N ALA A 136 14.82 8.58 -8.25
CA ALA A 136 15.05 8.40 -9.69
C ALA A 136 14.46 9.55 -10.51
N ARG A 137 13.25 10.01 -10.18
CA ARG A 137 12.61 11.18 -10.82
C ARG A 137 13.41 12.46 -10.59
N GLU A 138 13.84 12.70 -9.36
CA GLU A 138 14.66 13.86 -9.01
C GLU A 138 15.99 13.87 -9.75
N LYS A 139 16.68 12.73 -9.83
CA LYS A 139 17.92 12.61 -10.61
C LYS A 139 17.71 12.87 -12.10
N ALA A 140 16.61 12.35 -12.67
CA ALA A 140 16.28 12.58 -14.07
C ALA A 140 15.96 14.05 -14.35
N GLU A 141 15.21 14.69 -13.45
CA GLU A 141 14.89 16.12 -13.56
C GLU A 141 16.13 16.98 -13.41
N LEU A 142 17.01 16.66 -12.46
CA LEU A 142 18.30 17.34 -12.30
C LEU A 142 19.14 17.23 -13.58
N ALA A 143 19.26 16.04 -14.17
CA ALA A 143 19.99 15.84 -15.42
C ALA A 143 19.38 16.68 -16.57
N ARG A 144 18.05 16.75 -16.66
CA ARG A 144 17.33 17.59 -17.64
C ARG A 144 17.63 19.07 -17.45
N LEU A 145 17.60 19.56 -16.20
CA LEU A 145 17.87 20.96 -15.87
C LEU A 145 19.33 21.33 -16.16
N MET A 146 20.28 20.47 -15.78
CA MET A 146 21.70 20.68 -16.07
C MET A 146 21.96 20.79 -17.58
N ALA A 147 21.35 19.90 -18.38
CA ALA A 147 21.43 19.95 -19.84
C ALA A 147 20.81 21.23 -20.42
N LYS A 148 19.66 21.66 -19.88
CA LYS A 148 18.95 22.88 -20.34
C LYS A 148 19.73 24.17 -20.07
N HIS A 149 20.43 24.23 -18.93
CA HIS A 149 21.07 25.45 -18.45
C HIS A 149 22.59 25.48 -18.64
N GLY A 150 23.19 24.46 -19.27
CA GLY A 150 24.62 24.42 -19.57
C GLY A 150 25.51 24.31 -18.32
N VAL A 151 24.97 23.84 -17.20
CA VAL A 151 25.71 23.67 -15.94
C VAL A 151 26.48 22.35 -16.01
N ALA A 152 27.81 22.41 -16.13
CA ALA A 152 28.67 21.24 -16.00
C ALA A 152 28.48 20.60 -14.61
N SER A 153 28.49 19.28 -14.52
CA SER A 153 28.37 18.54 -13.26
C SER A 153 29.34 19.08 -12.22
N VAL A 154 28.79 19.67 -11.15
CA VAL A 154 29.58 20.00 -9.97
C VAL A 154 29.94 18.66 -9.34
N SER A 155 31.22 18.27 -9.44
CA SER A 155 31.75 17.10 -8.75
C SER A 155 31.30 17.15 -7.29
N PRO A 156 30.93 16.00 -6.68
CA PRO A 156 30.54 16.00 -5.29
C PRO A 156 31.69 16.60 -4.49
N VAL A 157 31.42 17.70 -3.79
CA VAL A 157 32.32 18.22 -2.78
C VAL A 157 32.47 17.09 -1.77
N VAL A 158 33.59 16.40 -1.81
CA VAL A 158 33.98 15.44 -0.78
C VAL A 158 33.98 16.25 0.50
N ALA A 159 33.00 16.01 1.37
CA ALA A 159 32.97 16.59 2.68
C ALA A 159 34.30 16.21 3.35
N ALA A 160 35.14 17.21 3.62
CA ALA A 160 36.38 17.01 4.34
C ALA A 160 36.07 16.25 5.64
N PRO A 161 36.89 15.25 6.02
CA PRO A 161 36.64 14.50 7.23
C PRO A 161 36.63 15.49 8.41
N ALA A 162 35.67 15.33 9.30
CA ALA A 162 35.58 16.12 10.52
C ALA A 162 36.94 16.08 11.23
N VAL A 163 37.57 17.24 11.38
CA VAL A 163 38.81 17.39 12.15
C VAL A 163 38.52 16.90 13.55
N GLN A 164 39.11 15.76 13.90
CA GLN A 164 39.12 15.25 15.26
C GLN A 164 40.04 16.15 16.07
N LEU A 165 39.44 17.13 16.76
CA LEU A 165 40.12 17.89 17.80
C LEU A 165 40.27 16.98 19.02
N GLY A 166 41.39 16.28 19.08
CA GLY A 166 41.92 15.79 20.35
C GLY A 166 42.52 16.93 21.17
N LEU A 167 42.66 16.66 22.47
CA LEU A 167 43.27 17.43 23.57
C LEU A 167 42.26 18.32 24.31
N PHE A 168 41.91 18.06 25.57
CA PHE A 168 42.68 17.53 26.71
C PHE A 168 41.90 16.52 27.56
#